data_AF-A0A7L7RZE5-F1
#
_entry.id   AF-A0A7L7RZE5-F1
#
_cell.length_a   1.000
_cell.length_b   1.000
_cell.length_c   1.000
_cell.angle_alpha   90.00
_cell.angle_beta   90.00
_cell.angle_gamma   90.00
#
_symmetry.space_group_name_H-M   'P 1'
#
loop_
_entity.id
_entity.type
_entity.pdbx_description
1 polymer ?
#
loop_
_entity_poly.entity_id
_entity_poly.type
_entity_poly.pdbx_seq_one_letter_code
_entity_poly.pdbx_strand_id
1 'polypeptide(L)'
;YLANDLILDNEDVAIKVLRTNYQTDQVAVARFQREARAMAELNHPNIVAIRDIGEEDGQQFLVMEYVDGSDLKKYIQDHAPLSNNEVVRIMEEVLSAMTLAHQKGIVHRDLKPQNILLTKSGVVKVTDFGIAVAFAETSLTQTNSMLGSVHYLSPEQARGSKATI
;
A
#
# COMPACT_ATOMS: atom_id res chain seq x y z
N TYR A 1 1.68 -9.06 9.53
CA TYR A 1 2.07 -9.58 10.85
C TYR A 1 2.90 -8.52 11.55
N LEU A 2 2.74 -8.33 12.86
CA LEU A 2 3.67 -7.54 13.67
C LEU A 2 4.87 -8.43 14.03
N ALA A 3 6.08 -7.91 13.88
CA ALA A 3 7.32 -8.60 14.19
C ALA A 3 8.35 -7.60 14.78
N ASN A 4 9.43 -8.12 15.36
CA ASN A 4 10.56 -7.31 15.81
C ASN A 4 11.73 -7.47 14.83
N ASP A 5 12.35 -6.36 14.44
CA ASP A 5 13.61 -6.39 13.70
C ASP A 5 14.77 -6.70 14.66
N LEU A 6 15.32 -7.91 14.57
CA LEU A 6 16.36 -8.39 15.49
C LEU A 6 17.75 -7.80 15.21
N ILE A 7 17.93 -7.09 14.10
CA ILE A 7 19.22 -6.52 13.66
C ILE A 7 19.26 -5.01 13.91
N LEU A 8 18.13 -4.31 13.76
CA LEU A 8 17.98 -2.89 14.04
C LEU A 8 17.23 -2.64 15.36
N ASP A 9 17.95 -2.74 16.47
CA ASP A 9 17.54 -2.28 17.81
C ASP A 9 16.18 -2.79 18.33
N ASN A 10 15.68 -3.93 17.83
CA ASN A 10 14.42 -4.53 18.26
C ASN A 10 13.19 -3.62 18.04
N GLU A 11 13.20 -2.87 16.94
CA GLU A 11 12.06 -2.05 16.53
C GLU A 11 10.88 -2.90 16.00
N ASP A 12 9.66 -2.45 16.31
CA ASP A 12 8.43 -3.02 15.75
C ASP A 12 8.35 -2.77 14.23
N VAL A 13 8.12 -3.83 13.48
CA VAL A 13 7.93 -3.81 12.02
C VAL A 13 6.66 -4.54 11.62
N ALA A 14 6.08 -4.10 10.50
CA ALA A 14 4.97 -4.79 9.85
C ALA A 14 5.48 -5.64 8.69
N ILE A 15 5.26 -6.96 8.76
CA ILE A 15 5.59 -7.89 7.68
C ILE A 15 4.33 -8.19 6.86
N LYS A 16 4.38 -7.89 5.56
CA LYS A 16 3.34 -8.26 4.59
C LYS A 16 3.83 -9.43 3.73
N VAL A 17 3.28 -10.62 4.00
CA VAL A 17 3.54 -11.83 3.22
C VAL A 17 2.63 -11.86 2.00
N LEU A 18 3.21 -12.07 0.83
CA LEU A 18 2.48 -11.98 -0.44
C LEU A 18 2.10 -13.36 -0.92
N ARG A 19 0.82 -13.72 -0.82
CA ARG A 19 0.34 -15.04 -1.26
C ARG A 19 0.75 -15.30 -2.71
N THR A 20 1.77 -16.12 -2.88
CA THR A 20 2.33 -16.47 -4.17
C THR A 20 1.86 -17.90 -4.46
N ASN A 21 0.89 -18.05 -5.36
CA ASN A 21 0.58 -19.36 -5.94
C ASN A 21 1.62 -19.76 -7.03
N TYR A 22 2.72 -18.99 -7.13
CA TYR A 22 3.59 -18.95 -8.29
C TYR A 22 5.06 -18.99 -7.89
N GLN A 23 5.46 -19.99 -7.11
CA GLN A 23 6.88 -20.34 -6.89
C GLN A 23 7.66 -20.53 -8.22
N THR A 24 6.97 -20.57 -9.36
CA THR A 24 7.51 -20.84 -10.70
C THR A 24 7.49 -19.67 -11.68
N ASP A 25 6.87 -18.52 -11.39
CA ASP A 25 6.86 -17.38 -12.34
C ASP A 25 7.93 -16.33 -12.00
N GLN A 26 9.15 -16.59 -12.49
CA GLN A 26 10.30 -15.70 -12.31
C GLN A 26 10.07 -14.29 -12.89
N VAL A 27 9.21 -14.14 -13.90
CA VAL A 27 8.90 -12.84 -14.50
C VAL A 27 8.04 -12.01 -13.54
N ALA A 28 7.04 -12.64 -12.92
CA ALA A 28 6.21 -12.00 -11.92
C ALA A 28 7.03 -11.59 -10.68
N VAL A 29 7.96 -12.44 -10.21
CA VAL A 29 8.86 -12.13 -9.08
C VAL A 29 9.79 -10.96 -9.42
N ALA A 30 10.43 -10.95 -10.59
CA ALA A 30 11.32 -9.86 -10.99
C ALA A 30 10.57 -8.52 -11.12
N ARG A 31 9.34 -8.53 -11.65
CA ARG A 31 8.49 -7.33 -11.69
C ARG A 31 8.12 -6.86 -10.30
N PHE A 32 7.71 -7.77 -9.42
CA PHE A 32 7.39 -7.46 -8.02
C PHE A 32 8.58 -6.77 -7.32
N GLN A 33 9.77 -7.36 -7.38
CA GLN A 33 10.96 -6.79 -6.75
C GLN A 33 11.29 -5.40 -7.31
N ARG A 34 11.13 -5.20 -8.63
CA ARG A 34 11.34 -3.89 -9.25
C ARG A 34 10.37 -2.84 -8.70
N GLU A 35 9.09 -3.18 -8.56
CA GLU A 35 8.09 -2.24 -8.07
C GLU A 35 8.19 -1.97 -6.57
N ALA A 36 8.45 -3.02 -5.79
CA ALA A 36 8.72 -2.88 -4.37
C ALA A 36 9.94 -1.98 -4.12
N ARG A 37 11.01 -2.10 -4.92
CA ARG A 37 12.17 -1.20 -4.85
C ARG A 37 11.82 0.24 -5.21
N ALA A 38 11.06 0.46 -6.27
CA ALA A 38 10.61 1.81 -6.63
C ALA A 38 9.79 2.47 -5.51
N MET A 39 9.01 1.68 -4.77
CA MET A 39 8.28 2.16 -3.60
C MET A 39 9.14 2.36 -2.36
N ALA A 40 10.19 1.56 -2.15
CA ALA A 40 11.15 1.78 -1.07
C ALA A 40 11.89 3.12 -1.18
N GLU A 41 11.94 3.71 -2.39
CA GLU A 41 12.47 5.07 -2.59
C GLU A 41 11.51 6.19 -2.16
N LEU A 42 10.25 5.87 -1.82
CA LEU A 42 9.29 6.86 -1.33
C LEU A 42 9.53 7.17 0.15
N ASN A 43 10.36 8.18 0.39
CA ASN A 43 10.58 8.72 1.74
C ASN A 43 9.65 9.92 2.00
N HIS A 44 8.58 9.70 2.77
CA HIS A 44 7.60 10.74 3.12
C HIS A 44 6.98 10.48 4.49
N PRO A 45 6.75 11.51 5.33
CA PRO A 45 6.15 11.32 6.65
C PRO A 45 4.76 10.66 6.59
N ASN A 46 4.00 10.89 5.52
CA ASN A 46 2.66 10.32 5.32
C ASN A 46 2.60 9.08 4.40
N ILE A 47 3.72 8.42 4.12
CA ILE A 47 3.77 7.13 3.40
C ILE A 47 4.36 6.09 4.35
N VAL A 48 3.77 4.89 4.37
CA VAL A 48 4.35 3.74 5.07
C VAL A 48 5.68 3.37 4.42
N ALA A 49 6.78 3.56 5.14
CA ALA A 49 8.12 3.24 4.66
C ALA A 49 8.30 1.72 4.49
N ILE A 50 8.82 1.32 3.34
CA ILE A 50 9.34 -0.04 3.11
C ILE A 50 10.79 -0.04 3.54
N ARG A 51 11.11 -0.87 4.54
CA ARG A 51 12.46 -1.01 5.11
C ARG A 51 13.27 -2.03 4.32
N ASP A 52 12.66 -3.16 3.99
CA ASP A 52 13.33 -4.24 3.28
C ASP A 52 12.35 -5.12 2.48
N ILE A 53 12.89 -5.88 1.54
CA ILE A 53 12.19 -6.84 0.70
C ILE A 53 12.94 -8.16 0.78
N GLY A 54 12.26 -9.20 1.28
CA GLY A 54 12.87 -10.50 1.51
C GLY A 54 12.16 -11.65 0.80
N GLU A 55 12.84 -12.79 0.80
CA GLU A 55 12.35 -14.07 0.29
C GLU A 55 12.76 -15.18 1.24
N GLU A 56 11.81 -16.04 1.61
CA GLU A 56 12.06 -17.26 2.38
C GLU A 56 11.28 -18.41 1.73
N ASP A 57 11.92 -19.52 1.38
CA ASP A 57 11.25 -20.69 0.74
C ASP A 57 10.38 -20.34 -0.49
N GLY A 58 10.83 -19.38 -1.31
CA GLY A 58 10.11 -18.87 -2.47
C GLY A 58 8.90 -17.98 -2.13
N GLN A 59 8.69 -17.67 -0.86
CA GLN A 59 7.64 -16.80 -0.35
C GLN A 59 8.21 -15.39 -0.16
N GLN A 60 7.79 -14.46 -1.02
CA GLN A 60 8.20 -13.05 -0.91
C GLN A 60 7.47 -12.36 0.25
N PHE A 61 8.17 -11.44 0.92
CA PHE A 61 7.60 -10.59 1.96
C PHE A 61 8.18 -9.18 1.91
N LEU A 62 7.40 -8.23 2.43
CA LEU A 62 7.81 -6.84 2.63
C LEU A 62 7.95 -6.57 4.12
N VAL A 63 9.06 -5.96 4.51
CA VAL A 63 9.27 -5.40 5.85
C VAL A 63 8.98 -3.91 5.77
N MET A 64 8.03 -3.45 6.57
CA MET A 64 7.52 -2.08 6.56
C MET A 64 7.60 -1.47 7.94
N GLU A 65 7.59 -0.14 8.04
CA GLU A 65 7.39 0.52 9.32
C GLU A 65 6.07 0.06 9.95
N TYR A 66 6.09 -0.15 11.26
CA TYR A 66 4.86 -0.41 12.00
C TYR A 66 4.16 0.91 12.31
N VAL A 67 2.86 0.99 11.98
CA VAL A 67 2.01 2.14 12.32
C VAL A 67 1.16 1.75 13.52
N ASP A 68 1.31 2.47 14.61
CA ASP A 68 0.82 2.11 15.95
C ASP A 68 -0.67 2.41 16.20
N GLY A 69 -1.50 2.41 15.17
CA GLY A 69 -2.94 2.69 15.28
C GLY A 69 -3.80 1.86 14.32
N SER A 70 -4.87 2.46 13.80
CA SER A 70 -5.89 1.77 13.00
C SER A 70 -6.02 2.37 11.60
N ASP A 71 -6.69 1.65 10.71
CA ASP A 71 -7.10 2.22 9.43
C ASP A 71 -8.19 3.30 9.59
N LEU A 72 -8.28 4.19 8.60
CA LEU A 72 -9.21 5.32 8.57
C LEU A 72 -10.66 4.84 8.53
N LYS A 73 -10.95 3.65 7.96
CA LYS A 73 -12.30 3.10 7.99
C LYS A 73 -12.74 2.83 9.43
N LYS A 74 -11.90 2.17 10.22
CA LYS A 74 -12.15 1.91 11.63
C LYS A 74 -12.24 3.20 12.43
N TYR A 75 -11.34 4.15 12.17
CA TYR A 75 -11.39 5.48 12.80
C TYR A 75 -12.72 6.20 12.55
N ILE A 76 -13.19 6.22 11.29
CA ILE A 76 -14.49 6.80 10.93
C ILE A 76 -15.64 6.08 11.65
N GLN A 77 -15.61 4.75 11.72
CA GLN A 77 -16.66 3.99 12.41
C GLN A 77 -16.77 4.34 13.90
N ASP A 78 -15.63 4.60 14.55
CA ASP A 78 -15.57 4.83 15.99
C ASP A 78 -15.80 6.31 16.38
N HIS A 79 -15.52 7.26 15.48
CA HIS A 79 -15.51 8.70 15.79
C HIS A 79 -16.50 9.52 14.94
N ALA A 80 -17.27 8.90 14.06
CA ALA A 80 -18.24 9.63 13.26
C ALA A 80 -19.33 10.29 14.15
N PRO A 81 -19.79 11.50 13.79
CA PRO A 81 -19.35 12.31 12.64
C PRO A 81 -18.03 13.04 12.90
N LEU A 82 -17.16 13.08 11.89
CA LEU A 82 -15.92 13.87 11.93
C LEU A 82 -16.23 15.35 11.68
N SER A 83 -15.48 16.23 12.34
CA SER A 83 -15.54 17.67 12.06
C SER A 83 -14.92 17.98 10.69
N ASN A 84 -15.35 19.07 10.04
CA ASN A 84 -14.78 19.50 8.77
C ASN A 84 -13.26 19.74 8.86
N ASN A 85 -12.80 20.30 9.98
CA ASN A 85 -11.37 20.55 10.21
C ASN A 85 -10.56 19.25 10.21
N GLU A 86 -11.11 18.19 10.81
CA GLU A 86 -10.46 16.88 10.87
C GLU A 86 -10.44 16.19 9.51
N VAL A 87 -11.53 16.31 8.75
CA VAL A 87 -11.60 15.81 7.37
C VAL A 87 -10.57 16.50 6.49
N VAL A 88 -10.48 17.84 6.56
CA VAL A 88 -9.50 18.62 5.79
C VAL A 88 -8.08 18.22 6.15
N ARG A 89 -7.75 18.15 7.45
CA ARG A 89 -6.41 17.75 7.93
C ARG A 89 -6.01 16.38 7.39
N ILE A 90 -6.89 15.37 7.51
CA ILE A 90 -6.62 14.02 6.99
C ILE A 90 -6.38 14.06 5.47
N MET A 91 -7.21 14.79 4.73
CA MET A 91 -7.08 14.88 3.27
C MET A 91 -5.82 15.61 2.83
N GLU A 92 -5.39 16.66 3.55
CA GLU A 92 -4.12 17.35 3.27
C GLU A 92 -2.93 16.40 3.38
N GLU A 93 -2.88 15.58 4.44
CA GLU A 93 -1.81 14.59 4.64
C GLU A 93 -1.82 13.47 3.58
N VAL A 94 -3.01 12.99 3.19
CA VAL A 94 -3.16 12.02 2.08
C VAL A 94 -2.67 12.62 0.76
N LEU A 95 -3.08 13.85 0.44
CA LEU A 95 -2.70 14.53 -0.80
C LEU A 95 -1.20 14.85 -0.85
N SER A 96 -0.61 15.17 0.30
CA SER A 96 0.84 15.34 0.43
C SER A 96 1.59 14.05 0.06
N ALA A 97 1.15 12.89 0.58
CA ALA A 97 1.70 11.59 0.19
C ALA A 97 1.54 11.29 -1.31
N MET A 98 0.34 11.51 -1.87
CA MET A 98 0.07 11.25 -3.29
C MET A 98 0.87 12.17 -4.21
N THR A 99 1.15 13.41 -3.79
CA THR A 99 1.97 14.34 -4.56
C THR A 99 3.37 13.79 -4.79
N LEU A 100 4.04 13.28 -3.74
CA LEU A 100 5.36 12.67 -3.89
C LEU A 100 5.30 11.42 -4.78
N ALA A 101 4.32 10.53 -4.53
CA ALA A 101 4.18 9.31 -5.30
C ALA A 101 4.00 9.60 -6.80
N HIS A 102 3.12 10.55 -7.15
CA HIS A 102 2.87 10.94 -8.53
C HIS A 102 4.10 11.62 -9.17
N GLN A 103 4.85 12.44 -8.44
CA GLN A 103 6.13 13.01 -8.91
C GLN A 103 7.17 11.91 -9.25
N LYS A 104 7.09 10.77 -8.58
CA LYS A 104 7.91 9.58 -8.85
C LYS A 104 7.29 8.63 -9.89
N GLY A 105 6.17 9.01 -10.50
CA GLY A 105 5.47 8.19 -11.50
C GLY A 105 4.74 6.98 -10.91
N ILE A 106 4.54 6.94 -9.59
CA ILE A 106 3.90 5.84 -8.87
C ILE A 106 2.43 6.21 -8.64
N VAL A 107 1.53 5.35 -9.10
CA VAL A 107 0.08 5.48 -8.88
C VAL A 107 -0.34 4.47 -7.82
N HIS A 108 -1.12 4.91 -6.82
CA HIS A 108 -1.55 4.03 -5.72
C HIS A 108 -2.46 2.87 -6.18
N ARG A 109 -3.39 3.13 -7.11
CA ARG A 109 -4.33 2.18 -7.74
C ARG A 109 -5.41 1.56 -6.85
N ASP A 110 -5.26 1.56 -5.53
CA ASP A 110 -6.28 1.08 -4.57
C ASP A 110 -6.44 2.04 -3.38
N LEU A 111 -6.54 3.36 -3.62
CA LEU A 111 -6.66 4.33 -2.54
C LEU A 111 -8.07 4.28 -1.93
N LYS A 112 -8.15 3.92 -0.65
CA LYS A 112 -9.41 3.79 0.11
C LYS A 112 -9.14 3.93 1.61
N PRO A 113 -10.16 4.18 2.45
CA PRO A 113 -9.97 4.36 3.90
C PRO A 113 -9.25 3.19 4.59
N GLN A 114 -9.36 1.96 4.09
CA GLN A 114 -8.62 0.81 4.64
C GLN A 114 -7.10 0.86 4.39
N ASN A 115 -6.66 1.60 3.39
CA ASN A 115 -5.25 1.75 3.01
C ASN A 115 -4.66 3.09 3.51
N ILE A 116 -5.39 3.77 4.39
CA ILE A 116 -4.96 4.99 5.08
C ILE A 116 -4.93 4.65 6.56
N LEU A 117 -3.76 4.65 7.17
CA LEU A 117 -3.56 4.35 8.59
C LEU A 117 -3.45 5.66 9.37
N LEU A 118 -3.90 5.65 10.62
CA LEU A 118 -3.69 6.74 11.57
C LEU A 118 -2.88 6.19 12.76
N THR A 119 -1.78 6.85 13.09
CA THR A 119 -1.04 6.59 14.34
C THR A 119 -1.89 6.97 15.55
N LYS A 120 -1.49 6.54 16.74
CA LYS A 120 -2.11 7.03 17.99
C LYS A 120 -1.97 8.54 18.19
N SER A 121 -0.94 9.15 17.61
CA SER A 121 -0.73 10.60 17.59
C SER A 121 -1.55 11.32 16.52
N GLY A 122 -2.33 10.60 15.71
CA GLY A 122 -3.20 11.17 14.68
C GLY A 122 -2.54 11.45 13.34
N VAL A 123 -1.29 11.02 13.14
CA VAL A 123 -0.56 11.18 11.86
C VAL A 123 -1.08 10.16 10.85
N VAL A 124 -1.37 10.64 9.64
CA VAL A 124 -1.82 9.81 8.52
C VAL A 124 -0.64 9.15 7.82
N LYS A 125 -0.79 7.87 7.51
CA LYS A 125 0.17 7.04 6.77
C LYS A 125 -0.55 6.29 5.66
N VAL A 126 -0.22 6.59 4.40
CA VAL A 126 -0.74 5.87 3.24
C VAL A 126 0.08 4.60 3.02
N THR A 127 -0.60 3.47 2.88
CA THR A 127 0.01 2.15 2.68
C THR A 127 -0.59 1.44 1.49
N ASP A 128 -0.09 0.26 1.12
CA ASP A 128 -0.71 -0.61 0.12
C ASP A 128 -0.89 0.04 -1.26
N PHE A 129 0.08 0.86 -1.68
CA PHE A 129 0.21 1.17 -3.11
C PHE A 129 0.32 -0.16 -3.84
N GLY A 130 -0.32 -0.24 -5.01
CA GLY A 130 -0.72 -1.47 -5.68
C GLY A 130 0.39 -2.41 -6.18
N ILE A 131 1.41 -2.72 -5.38
CA ILE A 131 2.40 -3.77 -5.62
C ILE A 131 1.70 -5.11 -5.95
N ALA A 132 0.59 -5.39 -5.25
CA ALA A 132 -0.23 -6.57 -5.50
C ALA A 132 -0.94 -6.54 -6.87
N VAL A 133 -1.24 -5.35 -7.41
CA VAL A 133 -1.87 -5.18 -8.72
C VAL A 133 -0.90 -5.51 -9.84
N ALA A 134 0.38 -5.16 -9.70
CA ALA A 134 1.39 -5.55 -10.69
C ALA A 134 1.71 -7.04 -10.72
N PHE A 135 1.59 -7.70 -9.57
CA PHE A 135 1.60 -9.15 -9.49
C PHE A 135 0.38 -9.75 -10.20
N ALA A 136 -0.81 -9.17 -10.01
CA ALA A 136 -2.01 -9.64 -10.68
C ALA A 136 -2.00 -9.39 -12.21
N GLU A 137 -1.43 -8.28 -12.70
CA GLU A 137 -1.35 -7.95 -14.14
C GLU A 137 -0.59 -9.01 -14.98
N THR A 138 0.31 -9.80 -14.38
CA THR A 138 0.98 -10.90 -15.09
C THR A 138 0.07 -12.12 -15.23
N SER A 139 -0.70 -12.48 -14.20
CA SER A 139 -1.71 -13.56 -14.25
C SER A 139 -3.00 -13.19 -14.99
N LEU A 140 -3.37 -11.90 -15.03
CA LEU A 140 -4.59 -11.38 -15.65
C LEU A 140 -4.58 -11.46 -17.19
N THR A 141 -3.46 -11.84 -17.82
CA THR A 141 -3.49 -12.23 -19.24
C THR A 141 -4.33 -13.48 -19.51
N GLN A 142 -4.83 -14.17 -18.46
CA GLN A 142 -5.75 -15.31 -18.61
C GLN A 142 -7.16 -15.16 -17.98
N THR A 143 -7.47 -14.14 -17.18
CA THR A 143 -8.84 -13.96 -16.65
C THR A 143 -9.16 -12.50 -16.31
N ASN A 144 -10.23 -11.96 -16.91
CA ASN A 144 -10.85 -10.65 -16.62
C ASN A 144 -11.43 -10.57 -15.19
N SER A 145 -10.57 -10.68 -14.18
CA SER A 145 -10.98 -10.56 -12.77
C SER A 145 -10.79 -9.12 -12.35
N MET A 146 -11.88 -8.38 -12.14
CA MET A 146 -11.81 -7.01 -11.64
C MET A 146 -11.08 -6.96 -10.29
N LEU A 147 -9.85 -6.45 -10.26
CA LEU A 147 -9.13 -6.16 -9.03
C LEU A 147 -9.43 -4.72 -8.59
N GLY A 148 -10.22 -4.58 -7.54
CA GLY A 148 -10.47 -3.31 -6.86
C GLY A 148 -11.65 -3.43 -5.89
N SER A 149 -11.68 -2.58 -4.86
CA SER A 149 -12.92 -2.38 -4.10
C SER A 149 -13.91 -1.62 -4.99
N VAL A 150 -15.01 -2.26 -5.38
CA VAL A 150 -15.98 -1.76 -6.39
C VAL A 150 -16.43 -0.31 -6.17
N HIS A 151 -16.46 0.15 -4.92
CA HIS A 151 -16.87 1.51 -4.55
C HIS A 151 -15.81 2.60 -4.81
N TYR A 152 -14.56 2.25 -5.12
CA TYR A 152 -13.43 3.18 -5.28
C TYR A 152 -12.73 3.06 -6.65
N LEU A 153 -13.32 2.32 -7.59
CA LEU A 153 -12.81 2.20 -8.96
C LEU A 153 -13.09 3.48 -9.75
N SER A 154 -12.07 3.99 -10.44
CA SER A 154 -12.29 5.04 -11.41
C SER A 154 -13.03 4.52 -12.66
N PRO A 155 -13.77 5.37 -13.41
CA PRO A 155 -14.51 4.94 -14.59
C PRO A 155 -13.64 4.28 -15.68
N GLU A 156 -12.37 4.67 -15.78
CA GLU A 156 -11.38 4.06 -16.67
C GLU A 156 -10.92 2.68 -16.16
N GLN A 157 -10.71 2.50 -14.86
CA GLN A 157 -10.41 1.18 -14.28
C GLN A 157 -11.59 0.20 -14.40
N ALA A 158 -12.83 0.68 -14.21
CA ALA A 158 -14.04 -0.12 -14.42
C ALA A 158 -14.22 -0.59 -15.88
N ARG A 159 -13.60 0.13 -16.83
CA ARG A 159 -13.59 -0.20 -18.26
C ARG A 159 -12.38 -1.03 -18.70
N GLY A 160 -11.51 -1.42 -17.76
CA GLY A 160 -10.29 -2.20 -18.05
C GLY A 160 -9.12 -1.37 -18.59
N SER A 161 -9.21 -0.05 -18.56
CA SER A 161 -8.14 0.87 -18.96
C SER A 161 -7.18 1.13 -17.80
N LYS A 162 -5.92 1.48 -18.11
CA LYS A 162 -4.93 1.86 -17.09
C LYS A 162 -5.32 3.17 -16.41
N ALA A 163 -5.17 3.22 -15.09
CA ALA A 163 -5.25 4.47 -14.34
C ALA A 163 -4.14 5.43 -14.81
N THR A 164 -4.51 6.69 -15.04
CA THR A 164 -3.60 7.78 -15.43
C THR A 164 -3.39 8.75 -14.27
N ILE A 165 -2.24 9.43 -14.30
CA ILE A 165 -1.96 10.59 -13.43
C ILE A 165 -2.75 11.79 -13.95
#